data_AF-A0A5S4FBY9-F1
#
_entry.id   AF-A0A5S4FBY9-F1
#
_cell.length_a   1.000
_cell.length_b   1.000
_cell.length_c   1.000
_cell.angle_alpha   90.00
_cell.angle_beta   90.00
_cell.angle_gamma   90.00
#
_symmetry.space_group_name_H-M   'P 1'
#
loop_
_entity.id
_entity.type
_entity.pdbx_description
1 polymer ?
#
loop_
_entity_poly.entity_id
_entity_poly.type
_entity_poly.pdbx_seq_one_letter_code
_entity_poly.pdbx_strand_id
1 'polypeptide(L)'
;MTARRSPAIALLLRPWPEPETPGAAPGPGLLGSLRGRRPGGIPGLLPGIDAYTVKVNAKFPAASPALRGIICLHSGHHGEVLALLDSATITAGRTGRAVALGTDALAPRRSAVVGVIGAGAQADLVVTGLRRLRPVSDLIIHDVSPERAYAFRARHGGRLAGSAAEVAAHAAIVVLATWSRTPCHHGQSSSV
;
A
#
# COMPACT_ATOMS: atom_id res chain seq x y z
N MET A 1 -19.98 -13.39 -29.22
CA MET A 1 -19.33 -13.96 -28.01
C MET A 1 -19.32 -12.90 -26.92
N THR A 2 -20.25 -12.97 -25.98
CA THR A 2 -20.29 -12.09 -24.79
C THR A 2 -19.23 -12.57 -23.81
N ALA A 3 -18.17 -11.79 -23.62
CA ALA A 3 -17.15 -12.08 -22.60
C ALA A 3 -17.81 -12.07 -21.21
N ARG A 4 -18.09 -13.26 -20.65
CA ARG A 4 -18.47 -13.39 -19.24
C ARG A 4 -17.29 -12.85 -18.42
N ARG A 5 -17.49 -11.71 -17.75
CA ARG A 5 -16.48 -11.15 -16.83
C ARG A 5 -16.24 -12.17 -15.72
N SER A 6 -15.02 -12.68 -15.62
CA SER A 6 -14.65 -13.66 -14.59
C SER A 6 -14.86 -13.06 -13.19
N PRO A 7 -15.51 -13.78 -12.24
CA PRO A 7 -15.73 -13.28 -10.88
C PRO A 7 -14.45 -12.90 -10.14
N ALA A 8 -13.30 -13.46 -10.54
CA ALA A 8 -11.99 -13.09 -10.01
C ALA A 8 -11.59 -11.63 -10.32
N ILE A 9 -11.98 -11.09 -11.49
CA ILE A 9 -11.72 -9.68 -11.85
C ILE A 9 -12.57 -8.74 -11.00
N ALA A 10 -13.80 -9.15 -10.64
CA ALA A 10 -14.70 -8.34 -9.83
C ALA A 10 -14.19 -8.12 -8.39
N LEU A 11 -13.43 -9.07 -7.83
CA LEU A 11 -12.81 -8.93 -6.50
C LEU A 11 -11.79 -7.79 -6.41
N LEU A 12 -11.04 -7.53 -7.49
CA LEU A 12 -10.05 -6.44 -7.56
C LEU A 12 -10.70 -5.05 -7.57
N LEU A 13 -11.97 -4.96 -7.97
CA LEU A 13 -12.71 -3.71 -8.13
C LEU A 13 -13.66 -3.42 -6.96
N ARG A 14 -13.66 -4.25 -5.92
CA ARG A 14 -14.54 -4.04 -4.77
C ARG A 14 -14.21 -2.71 -4.05
N PRO A 15 -15.25 -1.95 -3.64
CA PRO A 15 -15.06 -0.80 -2.77
C PRO A 15 -14.41 -1.22 -1.45
N TRP A 16 -13.97 -0.22 -0.69
CA TRP A 16 -13.31 -0.39 0.60
C TRP A 16 -14.03 -1.44 1.47
N PRO A 17 -13.37 -2.53 1.90
CA PRO A 17 -14.02 -3.51 2.75
C PRO A 17 -14.20 -2.94 4.17
N GLU A 18 -15.30 -3.30 4.82
CA GLU A 18 -15.43 -3.19 6.27
C GLU A 18 -14.33 -4.04 6.93
N PRO A 19 -13.82 -3.64 8.11
CA PRO A 19 -12.73 -4.35 8.76
C PRO A 19 -13.17 -5.76 9.20
N GLU A 20 -12.69 -6.78 8.49
CA GLU A 20 -12.76 -8.19 8.91
C GLU A 20 -11.42 -8.64 9.50
N THR A 21 -11.49 -9.62 10.40
CA THR A 21 -10.35 -10.23 11.08
C THR A 21 -9.37 -10.85 10.07
N PRO A 22 -8.07 -10.48 10.07
CA PRO A 22 -7.15 -10.99 9.06
C PRO A 22 -6.88 -12.49 9.26
N GLY A 23 -7.24 -13.31 8.27
CA GLY A 23 -6.67 -14.64 8.10
C GLY A 23 -5.22 -14.54 7.61
N ALA A 24 -4.35 -15.44 8.06
CA ALA A 24 -2.92 -15.43 7.73
C ALA A 24 -2.69 -15.48 6.21
N ALA A 25 -1.97 -14.50 5.66
CA ALA A 25 -1.55 -14.50 4.26
C ALA A 25 -0.27 -15.35 4.10
N PRO A 26 -0.18 -16.24 3.10
CA PRO A 26 1.06 -16.99 2.84
C PRO A 26 2.18 -16.05 2.38
N GLY A 27 3.40 -16.31 2.86
CA GLY A 27 4.61 -15.56 2.50
C GLY A 27 5.02 -15.74 1.03
N PRO A 28 5.99 -14.95 0.54
CA PRO A 28 6.51 -15.10 -0.82
C PRO A 28 7.24 -16.44 -0.97
N GLY A 29 6.75 -17.31 -1.86
CA GLY A 29 7.38 -18.59 -2.21
C GLY A 29 8.01 -18.55 -3.62
N LEU A 30 9.15 -19.20 -3.78
CA LEU A 30 9.77 -19.48 -5.08
C LEU A 30 9.21 -20.80 -5.61
N LEU A 31 8.70 -20.86 -6.85
CA LEU A 31 8.13 -22.09 -7.41
C LEU A 31 9.16 -22.86 -8.25
N GLY A 32 9.51 -24.07 -7.79
CA GLY A 32 10.12 -25.12 -8.60
C GLY A 32 9.05 -25.98 -9.28
N SER A 33 9.28 -26.37 -10.54
CA SER A 33 8.38 -27.13 -11.41
C SER A 33 7.94 -28.47 -10.80
N LEU A 34 6.63 -28.75 -10.76
CA LEU A 34 6.09 -30.10 -10.59
C LEU A 34 4.84 -30.31 -11.47
N ARG A 35 4.96 -31.20 -12.46
CA ARG A 35 3.83 -31.70 -13.26
C ARG A 35 2.87 -32.50 -12.38
N GLY A 36 1.56 -32.29 -12.56
CA GLY A 36 0.53 -33.27 -12.17
C GLY A 36 -0.08 -33.17 -10.76
N ARG A 37 0.33 -32.23 -9.91
CA ARG A 37 -0.39 -31.88 -8.67
C ARG A 37 -0.95 -30.47 -8.78
N ARG A 38 -2.15 -30.23 -8.23
CA ARG A 38 -2.58 -28.85 -7.89
C ARG A 38 -1.45 -28.26 -7.06
N PRO A 39 -0.78 -27.18 -7.48
CA PRO A 39 0.45 -26.79 -6.81
C PRO A 39 0.08 -26.16 -5.46
N GLY A 40 0.10 -26.98 -4.41
CA GLY A 40 0.22 -26.48 -3.05
C GLY A 40 1.55 -25.76 -2.97
N GLY A 41 1.50 -24.43 -3.03
CA GLY A 41 2.71 -23.60 -3.04
C GLY A 41 2.72 -22.44 -4.02
N ILE A 42 1.67 -22.18 -4.82
CA ILE A 42 1.60 -20.92 -5.59
C ILE A 42 1.29 -19.78 -4.62
N PRO A 43 2.23 -18.82 -4.42
CA PRO A 43 1.96 -17.66 -3.59
C PRO A 43 0.80 -16.85 -4.21
N GLY A 44 -0.18 -16.48 -3.40
CA GLY A 44 -1.34 -15.70 -3.85
C GLY A 44 -2.55 -16.53 -4.28
N LEU A 45 -2.55 -17.86 -4.09
CA LEU A 45 -3.79 -18.64 -4.16
C LEU A 45 -4.65 -18.36 -2.92
N LEU A 46 -5.88 -17.90 -3.12
CA LEU A 46 -6.83 -17.62 -2.05
C LEU A 46 -7.86 -18.75 -1.96
N PRO A 47 -8.25 -19.20 -0.75
CA PRO A 47 -9.32 -20.19 -0.61
C PRO A 47 -10.60 -19.75 -1.33
N GLY A 48 -11.20 -20.66 -2.09
CA GLY A 48 -12.42 -20.39 -2.85
C GLY A 48 -12.23 -19.59 -4.16
N ILE A 49 -10.99 -19.21 -4.50
CA ILE A 49 -10.66 -18.55 -5.78
C ILE A 49 -9.78 -19.49 -6.59
N ASP A 50 -10.34 -20.09 -7.65
CA ASP A 50 -9.60 -20.98 -8.56
C ASP A 50 -8.81 -20.19 -9.62
N ALA A 51 -7.94 -19.29 -9.14
CA ALA A 51 -7.07 -18.46 -9.95
C ALA A 51 -5.81 -18.09 -9.16
N TYR A 52 -4.69 -17.92 -9.86
CA TYR A 52 -3.44 -17.50 -9.24
C TYR A 52 -2.80 -16.35 -10.02
N THR A 53 -1.89 -15.62 -9.38
CA THR A 53 -1.21 -14.48 -10.01
C THR A 53 0.30 -14.65 -10.05
N VAL A 54 0.92 -14.21 -11.14
CA VAL A 54 2.37 -14.01 -11.25
C VAL A 54 2.63 -12.52 -11.40
N LYS A 55 3.54 -11.97 -10.60
CA LYS A 55 3.86 -10.53 -10.61
C LYS A 55 5.31 -10.31 -11.02
N VAL A 56 5.52 -9.47 -12.03
CA VAL A 56 6.84 -9.03 -12.48
C VAL A 56 6.96 -7.53 -12.25
N ASN A 57 7.93 -7.13 -11.44
CA ASN A 57 8.13 -5.74 -11.05
C ASN A 57 9.59 -5.30 -11.27
N ALA A 58 9.72 -4.06 -11.71
CA ALA A 58 10.97 -3.32 -11.74
C ALA A 58 10.80 -2.00 -11.00
N LYS A 59 11.88 -1.54 -10.36
CA LYS A 59 11.85 -0.38 -9.47
C LYS A 59 12.91 0.63 -9.91
N PHE A 60 12.46 1.76 -10.41
CA PHE A 60 13.24 2.86 -10.96
C PHE A 60 12.99 4.13 -10.13
N PRO A 61 13.80 4.42 -9.09
CA PRO A 61 13.55 5.52 -8.15
C PRO A 61 13.44 6.92 -8.79
N ALA A 62 14.09 7.13 -9.93
CA ALA A 62 14.03 8.39 -10.67
C ALA A 62 12.77 8.56 -11.54
N ALA A 63 12.01 7.47 -11.77
CA ALA A 63 10.80 7.51 -12.57
C ALA A 63 9.55 7.80 -11.72
N SER A 64 8.52 8.34 -12.36
CA SER A 64 7.18 8.51 -11.77
C SER A 64 6.15 7.79 -12.65
N PRO A 65 5.44 6.75 -12.15
CA PRO A 65 5.67 6.06 -10.88
C PRO A 65 6.99 5.26 -10.89
N ALA A 66 7.59 5.11 -9.70
CA ALA A 66 8.87 4.42 -9.53
C ALA A 66 8.78 2.89 -9.68
N LEU A 67 7.63 2.31 -9.36
CA LEU A 67 7.35 0.89 -9.59
C LEU A 67 6.71 0.74 -10.97
N ARG A 68 7.21 -0.19 -11.78
CA ARG A 68 6.63 -0.57 -13.07
C ARG A 68 6.53 -2.09 -13.13
N GLY A 69 5.50 -2.60 -13.79
CA GLY A 69 5.33 -4.04 -13.89
C GLY A 69 3.93 -4.46 -14.27
N ILE A 70 3.78 -5.77 -14.45
CA ILE A 70 2.50 -6.41 -14.75
C ILE A 70 2.20 -7.50 -13.73
N ILE A 71 0.91 -7.70 -13.47
CA ILE A 71 0.40 -8.88 -12.78
C ILE A 71 -0.38 -9.68 -13.82
N CYS A 72 0.04 -10.92 -14.04
CA CYS A 72 -0.67 -11.89 -14.86
C CYS A 72 -1.61 -12.69 -13.97
N LEU A 73 -2.91 -12.64 -14.24
CA LEU A 73 -3.91 -13.50 -13.60
C LEU A 73 -4.09 -14.75 -14.46
N HIS A 74 -3.97 -15.92 -13.85
CA HIS A 74 -4.11 -17.22 -14.50
C HIS A 74 -5.28 -18.01 -13.93
N SER A 75 -5.94 -18.80 -14.78
CA SER A 75 -6.92 -19.81 -14.38
C SER A 75 -6.24 -20.91 -13.57
N GLY A 76 -6.76 -21.25 -12.40
CA GLY A 76 -6.27 -22.36 -11.60
C GLY A 76 -6.67 -23.74 -12.16
N HIS A 77 -7.63 -23.77 -13.10
CA HIS A 77 -8.05 -24.99 -13.79
C HIS A 77 -7.07 -25.43 -14.88
N HIS A 78 -6.72 -24.50 -15.78
CA HIS A 78 -5.99 -24.81 -17.02
C HIS A 78 -4.69 -24.00 -17.21
N GLY A 79 -4.40 -23.04 -16.33
CA GLY A 79 -3.21 -22.19 -16.41
C GLY A 79 -3.27 -21.06 -17.45
N GLU A 80 -4.35 -20.93 -18.20
CA GLU A 80 -4.55 -19.87 -19.19
C GLU A 80 -4.52 -18.47 -18.56
N VAL A 81 -4.00 -17.48 -19.30
CA VAL A 81 -3.97 -16.08 -18.86
C VAL A 81 -5.38 -15.49 -19.00
N LEU A 82 -5.96 -15.09 -17.87
CA LEU A 82 -7.27 -14.47 -17.79
C LEU A 82 -7.21 -12.94 -17.91
N ALA A 83 -6.16 -12.32 -17.37
CA ALA A 83 -5.97 -10.87 -17.42
C ALA A 83 -4.52 -10.45 -17.22
N LEU A 84 -4.16 -9.30 -17.79
CA LEU A 84 -2.95 -8.54 -17.47
C LEU A 84 -3.35 -7.25 -16.77
N LEU A 85 -2.73 -6.98 -15.64
CA LEU A 85 -3.06 -5.87 -14.76
C LEU A 85 -1.81 -5.01 -14.54
N ASP A 86 -2.00 -3.69 -14.45
CA ASP A 86 -0.93 -2.78 -14.06
C ASP A 86 -0.51 -3.05 -12.60
N SER A 87 0.74 -3.47 -12.42
CA SER A 87 1.23 -3.86 -11.11
C SER A 87 1.45 -2.67 -10.18
N ALA A 88 1.80 -1.52 -10.75
CA ALA A 88 2.10 -0.31 -9.98
C ALA A 88 0.85 0.16 -9.21
N THR A 89 -0.27 0.26 -9.92
CA THR A 89 -1.57 0.68 -9.39
C THR A 89 -2.09 -0.31 -8.35
N ILE A 90 -2.09 -1.60 -8.67
CA ILE A 90 -2.56 -2.63 -7.74
C ILE A 90 -1.69 -2.66 -6.48
N THR A 91 -0.37 -2.64 -6.63
CA THR A 91 0.58 -2.65 -5.52
C THR A 91 0.41 -1.42 -4.65
N ALA A 92 0.30 -0.23 -5.25
CA ALA A 92 0.12 1.00 -4.51
C ALA A 92 -1.17 0.97 -3.69
N GLY A 93 -2.28 0.58 -4.31
CA GLY A 93 -3.59 0.50 -3.66
C GLY A 93 -3.60 -0.48 -2.48
N ARG A 94 -3.12 -1.72 -2.66
CA ARG A 94 -3.10 -2.71 -1.57
C ARG A 94 -2.19 -2.29 -0.41
N THR A 95 -1.04 -1.68 -0.70
CA THR A 95 -0.08 -1.26 0.32
C THR A 95 -0.64 -0.10 1.13
N GLY A 96 -1.15 0.94 0.46
CA GLY A 96 -1.77 2.08 1.14
C GLY A 96 -2.96 1.65 2.02
N ARG A 97 -3.80 0.74 1.53
CA ARG A 97 -4.93 0.17 2.30
C ARG A 97 -4.47 -0.60 3.53
N ALA A 98 -3.50 -1.51 3.37
CA ALA A 98 -2.99 -2.31 4.47
C ALA A 98 -2.37 -1.42 5.56
N VAL A 99 -1.61 -0.40 5.18
CA VAL A 99 -1.02 0.57 6.12
C VAL A 99 -2.12 1.37 6.82
N ALA A 100 -3.10 1.92 6.10
CA ALA A 100 -4.18 2.68 6.70
C ALA A 100 -5.00 1.84 7.71
N LEU A 101 -5.35 0.60 7.35
CA LEU A 101 -6.05 -0.33 8.24
C LEU A 101 -5.21 -0.70 9.47
N GLY A 102 -3.93 -1.01 9.28
CA GLY A 102 -3.03 -1.32 10.38
C GLY A 102 -2.85 -0.15 11.34
N THR A 103 -2.69 1.06 10.79
CA THR A 103 -2.61 2.29 11.60
C THR A 103 -3.92 2.59 12.32
N ASP A 104 -5.08 2.39 11.69
CA ASP A 104 -6.38 2.55 12.37
C ASP A 104 -6.53 1.58 13.55
N ALA A 105 -6.17 0.32 13.35
CA ALA A 105 -6.23 -0.70 14.39
C ALA A 105 -5.26 -0.46 15.56
N LEU A 106 -4.06 0.08 15.28
CA LEU A 106 -2.98 0.20 16.27
C LEU A 106 -2.91 1.57 16.94
N ALA A 107 -3.30 2.66 16.27
CA ALA A 107 -3.08 4.00 16.79
C ALA A 107 -4.23 4.46 17.73
N PRO A 108 -3.93 5.19 18.82
CA PRO A 108 -4.92 5.58 19.83
C PRO A 108 -6.13 6.31 19.22
N ARG A 109 -7.38 5.96 19.59
CA ARG A 109 -8.61 6.42 18.91
C ARG A 109 -8.87 7.94 18.89
N ARG A 110 -8.17 8.73 19.70
CA ARG A 110 -8.36 10.20 19.74
C ARG A 110 -8.02 10.80 18.37
N SER A 111 -8.69 11.91 18.02
CA SER A 111 -8.35 12.68 16.81
C SER A 111 -6.87 13.02 16.84
N ALA A 112 -6.12 12.45 15.89
CA ALA A 112 -4.67 12.51 15.90
C ALA A 112 -4.18 13.45 14.81
N VAL A 113 -3.19 14.27 15.16
CA VAL A 113 -2.37 14.98 14.18
C VAL A 113 -1.50 13.93 13.47
N VAL A 114 -1.61 13.86 12.14
CA VAL A 114 -0.87 12.90 11.31
C VAL A 114 0.30 13.61 10.65
N GLY A 115 1.49 13.14 10.95
CA GLY A 115 2.74 13.52 10.30
C GLY A 115 2.96 12.73 9.02
N VAL A 116 3.41 13.39 7.97
CA VAL A 116 3.78 12.79 6.69
C VAL A 116 5.22 13.16 6.38
N ILE A 117 6.09 12.15 6.30
CA ILE A 117 7.49 12.32 5.87
C ILE A 117 7.64 11.54 4.55
N GLY A 118 7.83 12.28 3.46
CA GLY A 118 7.74 11.77 2.09
C GLY A 118 6.34 11.94 1.52
N ALA A 119 6.14 13.02 0.76
CA ALA A 119 4.89 13.47 0.17
C ALA A 119 4.60 12.84 -1.21
N GLY A 120 4.88 11.53 -1.33
CA GLY A 120 4.73 10.77 -2.57
C GLY A 120 3.39 10.03 -2.70
N ALA A 121 3.27 9.23 -3.77
CA ALA A 121 2.05 8.48 -4.08
C ALA A 121 1.62 7.49 -2.97
N GLN A 122 2.56 6.93 -2.21
CA GLN A 122 2.20 6.05 -1.08
C GLN A 122 1.58 6.84 0.08
N ALA A 123 2.14 8.00 0.44
CA ALA A 123 1.56 8.85 1.47
C ALA A 123 0.14 9.30 1.09
N ASP A 124 -0.10 9.59 -0.19
CA ASP A 124 -1.41 10.01 -0.69
C ASP A 124 -2.49 8.95 -0.45
N LEU A 125 -2.19 7.69 -0.76
CA LEU A 125 -3.10 6.57 -0.53
C LEU A 125 -3.31 6.27 0.95
N VAL A 126 -2.25 6.37 1.77
CA VAL A 126 -2.34 6.15 3.22
C VAL A 126 -3.19 7.23 3.88
N VAL A 127 -2.95 8.51 3.59
CA VAL A 127 -3.73 9.63 4.16
C VAL A 127 -5.17 9.57 3.71
N THR A 128 -5.43 9.25 2.43
CA THR A 128 -6.79 9.06 1.91
C THR A 128 -7.51 7.92 2.62
N GLY A 129 -6.83 6.79 2.85
CA GLY A 129 -7.38 5.66 3.60
C GLY A 129 -7.64 6.02 5.06
N LEU A 130 -6.69 6.65 5.73
CA LEU A 130 -6.83 7.05 7.14
C LEU A 130 -7.99 8.01 7.37
N ARG A 131 -8.16 9.02 6.51
CA ARG A 131 -9.28 9.97 6.60
C ARG A 131 -10.66 9.30 6.45
N ARG A 132 -10.73 8.11 5.82
CA ARG A 132 -11.97 7.33 5.72
C ARG A 132 -12.23 6.45 6.94
N LEU A 133 -11.17 5.99 7.61
CA LEU A 133 -11.26 5.08 8.75
C LEU A 133 -11.40 5.81 10.08
N ARG A 134 -10.79 6.99 10.22
CA ARG A 134 -10.71 7.71 11.49
C ARG A 134 -10.67 9.23 11.34
N PRO A 135 -11.05 9.98 12.39
CA PRO A 135 -10.86 11.43 12.44
C PRO A 135 -9.37 11.79 12.37
N VAL A 136 -9.02 12.67 11.43
CA VAL A 136 -7.70 13.28 11.29
C VAL A 136 -7.87 14.80 11.43
N SER A 137 -7.39 15.37 12.55
CA SER A 137 -7.60 16.79 12.86
C SER A 137 -6.67 17.72 12.08
N ASP A 138 -5.44 17.30 11.84
CA ASP A 138 -4.45 18.11 11.11
C ASP A 138 -3.37 17.22 10.47
N LEU A 139 -2.69 17.76 9.46
CA LEU A 139 -1.53 17.15 8.81
C LEU A 139 -0.28 18.03 8.99
N ILE A 140 0.85 17.37 9.25
CA ILE A 140 2.17 18.00 9.27
C ILE A 140 3.02 17.32 8.20
N ILE A 141 3.45 18.08 7.19
CA ILE A 141 4.00 17.51 5.96
C ILE A 141 5.46 17.93 5.81
N HIS A 142 6.33 16.96 5.56
CA HIS A 142 7.72 17.17 5.18
C HIS A 142 8.09 16.29 3.99
N ASP A 143 8.75 16.89 3.00
CA ASP A 143 9.44 16.18 1.91
C ASP A 143 10.71 16.96 1.58
N VAL A 144 11.77 16.25 1.16
CA VAL A 144 13.02 16.87 0.69
C VAL A 144 12.83 17.67 -0.60
N SER A 145 11.78 17.36 -1.36
CA SER A 145 11.32 18.15 -2.50
C SER A 145 10.21 19.11 -2.05
N PRO A 146 10.48 20.43 -1.99
CA PRO A 146 9.46 21.41 -1.60
C PRO A 146 8.23 21.34 -2.51
N GLU A 147 8.42 21.14 -3.81
CA GLU A 147 7.35 20.99 -4.79
C GLU A 147 6.37 19.86 -4.41
N ARG A 148 6.88 18.69 -4.02
CA ARG A 148 6.05 17.56 -3.57
C ARG A 148 5.30 17.90 -2.28
N ALA A 149 5.96 18.55 -1.33
CA ALA A 149 5.32 18.97 -0.08
C ALA A 149 4.18 19.96 -0.34
N TYR A 150 4.40 20.97 -1.20
CA TYR A 150 3.37 21.94 -1.58
C TYR A 150 2.20 21.28 -2.32
N ALA A 151 2.48 20.42 -3.31
CA ALA A 151 1.44 19.74 -4.07
C ALA A 151 0.60 18.81 -3.18
N PHE A 152 1.23 18.15 -2.20
CA PHE A 152 0.54 17.30 -1.24
C PHE A 152 -0.35 18.11 -0.29
N ARG A 153 0.17 19.23 0.25
CA ARG A 153 -0.62 20.16 1.07
C ARG A 153 -1.82 20.71 0.30
N ALA A 154 -1.65 21.05 -0.98
CA ALA A 154 -2.75 21.52 -1.82
C ALA A 154 -3.88 20.48 -1.95
N ARG A 155 -3.55 19.18 -1.96
CA ARG A 155 -4.55 18.09 -2.04
C ARG A 155 -5.19 17.75 -0.69
N HIS A 156 -4.42 17.76 0.38
CA HIS A 156 -4.85 17.18 1.68
C HIS A 156 -4.99 18.18 2.83
N GLY A 157 -4.59 19.43 2.64
CA GLY A 157 -4.51 20.45 3.69
C GLY A 157 -3.34 20.25 4.65
N GLY A 158 -3.36 21.00 5.75
CA GLY A 158 -2.35 20.97 6.81
C GLY A 158 -1.21 21.97 6.64
N ARG A 159 -0.15 21.78 7.43
CA ARG A 159 1.02 22.67 7.47
C ARG A 159 2.30 21.96 7.02
N LEU A 160 3.25 22.75 6.51
CA LEU A 160 4.57 22.27 6.15
C LEU A 160 5.50 22.34 7.36
N ALA A 161 6.33 21.31 7.53
CA ALA A 161 7.41 21.27 8.48
C ALA A 161 8.76 21.38 7.74
N GLY A 162 9.69 22.11 8.34
CA GLY A 162 11.05 22.28 7.84
C GLY A 162 11.90 21.02 7.94
N SER A 163 11.52 20.06 8.79
CA SER A 163 12.26 18.80 8.95
C SER A 163 11.38 17.60 9.32
N ALA A 164 11.90 16.41 9.09
CA ALA A 164 11.32 15.16 9.59
C ALA A 164 11.23 15.11 11.13
N ALA A 165 12.18 15.73 11.83
CA ALA A 165 12.17 15.82 13.30
C ALA A 165 11.03 16.70 13.80
N GLU A 166 10.76 17.82 13.14
CA GLU A 166 9.62 18.67 13.47
C GLU A 166 8.29 17.93 13.27
N VAL A 167 8.17 17.10 12.23
CA VAL A 167 6.99 16.23 12.05
C VAL A 167 6.85 15.28 13.24
N ALA A 168 7.91 14.55 13.59
CA ALA A 168 7.89 13.56 14.67
C ALA A 168 7.58 14.17 16.04
N ALA A 169 8.03 15.40 16.29
CA ALA A 169 7.80 16.10 17.57
C ALA A 169 6.32 16.51 17.80
N HIS A 170 5.53 16.66 16.73
CA HIS A 170 4.18 17.25 16.81
C HIS A 170 3.07 16.32 16.31
N ALA A 171 3.41 15.16 15.76
CA ALA A 171 2.46 14.19 15.24
C ALA A 171 2.29 13.00 16.19
N ALA A 172 1.04 12.59 16.40
CA ALA A 172 0.73 11.37 17.15
C ALA A 172 0.83 10.10 16.29
N ILE A 173 0.73 10.26 14.96
CA ILE A 173 0.88 9.19 13.97
C ILE A 173 1.85 9.72 12.92
N VAL A 174 2.88 8.96 12.55
CA VAL A 174 3.83 9.35 11.50
C VAL A 174 3.78 8.35 10.35
N VAL A 175 3.43 8.83 9.16
CA VAL A 175 3.52 8.11 7.89
C VAL A 175 4.90 8.35 7.28
N LEU A 176 5.73 7.31 7.27
CA LEU A 176 7.05 7.31 6.63
C LEU A 176 6.95 6.69 5.24
N ALA A 177 6.94 7.52 4.20
CA ALA A 177 6.80 7.09 2.80
C ALA A 177 7.94 7.64 1.93
N THR A 178 9.18 7.38 2.35
CA THR A 178 10.39 7.93 1.71
C THR A 178 11.20 6.88 0.95
N TRP A 179 12.13 7.38 0.14
CA TRP A 179 13.20 6.61 -0.51
C TRP A 179 14.53 6.69 0.25
N SER A 180 14.53 7.19 1.48
CA SER A 180 15.78 7.43 2.21
C SER A 180 16.52 6.12 2.47
N ARG A 181 17.85 6.15 2.26
CA ARG A 181 18.76 5.05 2.63
C ARG A 181 19.41 5.27 4.00
N THR A 182 19.17 6.43 4.60
CA THR A 182 19.61 6.79 5.95
C THR A 182 18.39 7.09 6.81
N PRO A 183 18.49 6.92 8.15
CA PRO A 183 17.40 7.29 9.05
C PRO A 183 16.98 8.75 8.83
N CYS A 184 15.68 8.98 8.62
CA CYS A 184 15.13 10.33 8.50
C CYS A 184 14.86 10.99 9.86
N HIS A 185 14.89 10.20 10.94
CA HIS A 185 14.78 10.65 12.31
C HIS A 185 15.49 9.64 13.23
N HIS A 186 16.18 10.13 14.24
CA HIS A 186 16.69 9.30 15.34
C HIS A 186 15.67 9.34 16.47
N GLY A 187 15.13 8.18 16.86
CA GLY A 187 14.23 8.11 18.02
C GLY A 187 14.92 8.67 19.25
N GLN A 188 14.27 9.58 19.95
CA GLN A 188 14.72 9.94 21.29
C GLN A 188 14.27 8.84 22.23
N SER A 189 15.21 8.13 22.84
CA SER A 189 14.93 7.21 23.93
C SER A 189 14.35 8.03 25.08
N SER A 190 13.03 8.00 25.24
CA SER A 190 12.41 8.48 26.47
C SER A 190 12.79 7.48 27.55
N SER A 191 13.77 7.83 28.39
CA SER A 191 14.03 7.13 29.64
C SER A 191 12.76 7.22 30.48
N VAL A 192 12.04 6.10 30.60
CA VAL A 192 11.01 5.90 31.62
C VAL A 192 11.70 5.39 32.88
#